data_AF-A0A6C1QHN2-F1
#
_entry.id   AF-A0A6C1QHN2-F1
#
_cell.length_a   1.000
_cell.length_b   1.000
_cell.length_c   1.000
_cell.angle_alpha   90.00
_cell.angle_beta   90.00
_cell.angle_gamma   90.00
#
_symmetry.space_group_name_H-M   'P 1'
#
loop_
_entity.id
_entity.type
_entity.pdbx_description
1 polymer ?
#
loop_
_entity_poly.entity_id
_entity_poly.type
_entity_poly.pdbx_seq_one_letter_code
_entity_poly.pdbx_strand_id
1 'polypeptide(L)'
;MGEKEDSIARIYYTIGEVAAMFDVNTSLIRFWEKEFDIIQPKKNKKGNRLFTQKDVDNFHLIYNLVKERGYTLKGASEKLRKNPEDTLKEYEIVKSLNKIEKFLLDVKKELGN
;
A
#
# COMPACT_ATOMS: atom_id res chain seq x y z
N MET A 1 -13.04 4.36 -37.15
CA MET A 1 -12.84 5.28 -36.01
C MET A 1 -12.99 4.47 -34.74
N GLY A 2 -11.91 4.33 -33.99
CA GLY A 2 -11.85 3.51 -32.78
C GLY A 2 -10.52 3.83 -32.14
N GLU A 3 -10.47 5.01 -31.54
CA GLU A 3 -9.31 5.56 -30.85
C GLU A 3 -8.84 4.53 -29.82
N LYS A 4 -7.66 3.92 -30.07
CA LYS A 4 -6.93 3.24 -29.00
C LYS A 4 -6.06 4.30 -28.36
N GLU A 5 -6.64 4.93 -27.34
CA GLU A 5 -5.95 5.74 -26.35
C GLU A 5 -4.59 5.13 -26.01
N ASP A 6 -3.55 5.92 -26.22
CA ASP A 6 -2.18 5.53 -25.99
C ASP A 6 -1.97 4.98 -24.57
N SER A 7 -1.20 3.91 -24.54
CA SER A 7 -0.92 3.04 -23.41
C SER A 7 -0.30 3.77 -22.22
N ILE A 8 -1.12 4.18 -21.23
CA ILE A 8 -0.64 4.12 -19.84
C ILE A 8 -0.59 2.63 -19.50
N ALA A 9 0.57 2.00 -19.70
CA ALA A 9 0.79 0.63 -19.25
C ALA A 9 0.42 0.57 -17.77
N ARG A 10 -0.71 -0.07 -17.43
CA ARG A 10 -1.10 -0.27 -16.03
C ARG A 10 0.01 -1.08 -15.38
N ILE A 11 0.81 -0.43 -14.55
CA ILE A 11 1.89 -1.07 -13.82
C ILE A 11 1.25 -2.05 -12.84
N TYR A 12 1.61 -3.31 -13.00
CA TYR A 12 1.25 -4.37 -12.08
C TYR A 12 2.51 -4.83 -11.36
N TYR A 13 2.37 -5.11 -10.07
CA TYR A 13 3.44 -5.62 -9.22
C TYR A 13 3.24 -7.11 -9.00
N THR A 14 4.32 -7.87 -9.11
CA THR A 14 4.39 -9.27 -8.72
C THR A 14 4.47 -9.39 -7.20
N ILE A 15 4.15 -10.58 -6.68
CA ILE A 15 4.28 -10.82 -5.23
C ILE A 15 5.70 -10.62 -4.70
N GLY A 16 6.72 -10.89 -5.52
CA GLY A 16 8.12 -10.70 -5.15
C GLY A 16 8.47 -9.22 -4.99
N GLU A 17 8.02 -8.38 -5.92
CA GLU A 17 8.22 -6.92 -5.85
C GLU A 17 7.51 -6.34 -4.63
N VAL A 18 6.25 -6.72 -4.39
CA VAL A 18 5.52 -6.28 -3.19
C VAL A 18 6.25 -6.72 -1.93
N ALA A 19 6.69 -7.97 -1.84
CA ALA A 19 7.43 -8.47 -0.69
C ALA A 19 8.73 -7.68 -0.42
N ALA A 20 9.46 -7.33 -1.49
CA ALA A 20 10.67 -6.52 -1.41
C ALA A 20 10.40 -5.08 -0.92
N MET A 21 9.27 -4.47 -1.32
CA MET A 21 8.90 -3.11 -0.87
C MET A 21 8.73 -3.00 0.64
N PHE A 22 8.33 -4.09 1.30
CA PHE A 22 8.09 -4.15 2.74
C PHE A 22 9.21 -4.84 3.52
N ASP A 23 10.26 -5.31 2.84
CA ASP A 23 11.32 -6.16 3.42
C ASP A 23 10.76 -7.38 4.18
N VAL A 24 9.82 -8.08 3.54
CA VAL A 24 9.17 -9.28 4.10
C VAL A 24 9.20 -10.43 3.11
N ASN A 25 8.88 -11.63 3.59
CA ASN A 25 8.75 -12.78 2.70
C ASN A 25 7.41 -12.78 1.96
N THR A 26 7.38 -13.44 0.80
CA THR A 26 6.14 -13.57 -0.01
C THR A 26 5.02 -14.33 0.70
N SER A 27 5.32 -15.17 1.70
CA SER A 27 4.30 -15.87 2.49
C SER A 27 3.49 -14.91 3.35
N LEU A 28 4.12 -13.86 3.91
CA LEU A 28 3.42 -12.83 4.66
C LEU A 28 2.49 -12.01 3.74
N ILE A 29 2.92 -11.67 2.53
CA ILE A 29 2.07 -10.99 1.54
C ILE A 29 0.85 -11.84 1.18
N ARG A 30 1.03 -13.16 0.93
CA ARG A 30 -0.10 -14.09 0.70
C ARG A 30 -1.02 -14.20 1.90
N PHE A 31 -0.47 -14.15 3.09
CA PHE A 31 -1.23 -14.23 4.32
C PHE A 31 -2.08 -12.96 4.50
N TRP A 32 -1.49 -11.78 4.34
CA TRP A 32 -2.24 -10.51 4.37
C TRP A 32 -3.30 -10.41 3.28
N GLU A 33 -3.03 -10.85 2.05
CA GLU A 33 -4.06 -10.95 1.00
C GLU A 33 -5.28 -11.78 1.42
N LYS A 34 -5.10 -12.81 2.25
CA LYS A 34 -6.22 -13.64 2.75
C LYS A 34 -6.96 -13.01 3.93
N GLU A 35 -6.24 -12.29 4.79
CA GLU A 35 -6.80 -11.72 6.03
C GLU A 35 -7.51 -10.37 5.82
N PHE A 36 -7.21 -9.68 4.72
CA PHE A 36 -7.69 -8.32 4.45
C PHE A 36 -8.43 -8.24 3.11
N ASP A 37 -9.75 -8.12 3.16
CA ASP A 37 -10.64 -8.08 1.98
C ASP A 37 -10.35 -6.91 1.00
N ILE A 38 -9.65 -5.88 1.48
CA ILE A 38 -9.27 -4.70 0.69
C ILE A 38 -8.16 -5.00 -0.32
N ILE A 39 -7.43 -6.11 -0.18
CA ILE A 39 -6.40 -6.55 -1.11
C ILE A 39 -7.03 -7.51 -2.13
N GLN A 40 -7.08 -7.12 -3.40
CA GLN A 40 -7.79 -7.89 -4.44
C GLN A 40 -6.95 -8.04 -5.71
N PRO A 41 -5.79 -8.75 -5.64
CA PRO A 41 -4.93 -8.93 -6.80
C PRO A 41 -5.64 -9.72 -7.90
N LYS A 42 -5.39 -9.31 -9.13
CA LYS A 42 -5.79 -10.13 -10.29
C LYS A 42 -4.84 -11.31 -10.43
N LYS A 43 -5.35 -12.43 -10.93
CA LYS A 43 -4.51 -13.56 -11.34
C LYS A 43 -4.36 -13.55 -12.85
N ASN A 44 -3.14 -13.73 -13.34
CA ASN A 44 -2.90 -13.92 -14.77
C ASN A 44 -3.25 -15.36 -15.19
N LYS A 45 -3.14 -15.68 -16.49
CA LYS A 45 -3.43 -17.02 -17.04
C LYS A 45 -2.62 -18.15 -16.41
N LYS A 46 -1.45 -17.85 -15.83
CA LYS A 46 -0.56 -18.81 -15.15
C LYS A 46 -0.84 -18.91 -13.64
N GLY A 47 -1.84 -18.18 -13.12
CA GLY A 47 -2.18 -18.15 -11.70
C GLY A 47 -1.33 -17.22 -10.84
N ASN A 48 -0.39 -16.46 -11.43
CA ASN A 48 0.44 -15.50 -10.70
C ASN A 48 -0.37 -14.25 -10.35
N ARG A 49 -0.14 -13.72 -9.15
CA ARG A 49 -0.77 -12.50 -8.65
C ARG A 49 -0.17 -11.27 -9.30
N LEU A 50 -1.05 -10.37 -9.71
CA LEU A 50 -0.76 -9.05 -10.23
C LEU A 50 -1.46 -8.05 -9.32
N PHE A 51 -0.68 -7.39 -8.48
CA PHE A 51 -1.11 -6.34 -7.58
C PHE A 51 -1.14 -5.01 -8.33
N THR A 52 -2.18 -4.24 -8.12
CA THR A 52 -2.27 -2.86 -8.62
C THR A 52 -1.57 -1.91 -7.65
N GLN A 53 -1.33 -0.67 -8.07
CA GLN A 53 -0.85 0.36 -7.16
C GLN A 53 -1.76 0.51 -5.92
N LYS A 54 -3.09 0.43 -6.10
CA LYS A 54 -4.05 0.47 -5.01
C LYS A 54 -3.85 -0.67 -4.01
N ASP A 55 -3.53 -1.87 -4.49
CA ASP A 55 -3.24 -3.01 -3.59
C ASP A 55 -1.95 -2.74 -2.80
N VAL A 56 -0.92 -2.16 -3.43
CA VAL A 56 0.33 -1.76 -2.76
C VAL A 56 0.07 -0.70 -1.68
N ASP A 57 -0.76 0.29 -1.97
CA ASP A 57 -1.15 1.32 -1.01
C ASP A 57 -1.90 0.71 0.19
N ASN A 58 -2.78 -0.27 -0.06
CA ASN A 58 -3.45 -1.03 0.99
C ASN A 58 -2.46 -1.83 1.85
N PHE A 59 -1.40 -2.41 1.25
CA PHE A 59 -0.34 -3.05 2.03
C PHE A 59 0.41 -2.06 2.93
N HIS A 60 0.68 -0.84 2.46
CA HIS A 60 1.26 0.21 3.30
C HIS A 60 0.38 0.58 4.48
N LEU A 61 -0.93 0.68 4.27
CA LEU A 61 -1.89 0.92 5.34
C LEU A 61 -1.87 -0.21 6.38
N ILE A 62 -1.91 -1.47 5.93
CA ILE A 62 -1.86 -2.65 6.82
C ILE A 62 -0.54 -2.67 7.59
N TYR A 63 0.59 -2.39 6.92
CA TYR A 63 1.90 -2.31 7.53
C TYR A 63 1.92 -1.25 8.64
N ASN A 64 1.44 -0.04 8.37
CA ASN A 64 1.35 1.03 9.37
C ASN A 64 0.51 0.58 10.59
N LEU A 65 -0.68 0.00 10.37
CA LEU A 65 -1.53 -0.45 11.46
C LEU A 65 -0.85 -1.51 12.33
N VAL A 66 -0.25 -2.52 11.72
CA VAL A 66 0.27 -3.69 12.45
C VAL A 66 1.68 -3.48 13.00
N LYS A 67 2.57 -2.86 12.22
CA LYS A 67 4.00 -2.71 12.58
C LYS A 67 4.31 -1.40 13.29
N GLU A 68 3.63 -0.32 12.94
CA GLU A 68 3.93 1.01 13.49
C GLU A 68 2.96 1.38 14.62
N ARG A 69 1.67 1.05 14.49
CA ARG A 69 0.64 1.37 15.50
C ARG A 69 0.32 0.21 16.45
N GLY A 70 0.91 -0.97 16.24
CA GLY A 70 0.81 -2.11 17.16
C GLY A 70 -0.55 -2.83 17.18
N TYR A 71 -1.37 -2.68 16.14
CA TYR A 71 -2.63 -3.44 16.04
C TYR A 71 -2.33 -4.94 15.82
N THR A 72 -3.16 -5.79 16.42
CA THR A 72 -3.22 -7.20 15.99
C THR A 72 -3.80 -7.28 14.58
N LEU A 73 -3.47 -8.33 13.84
CA LEU A 73 -4.00 -8.56 12.48
C LEU A 73 -5.54 -8.53 12.46
N LYS A 74 -6.16 -9.21 13.44
CA LYS A 74 -7.61 -9.22 13.62
C LYS A 74 -8.17 -7.81 13.89
N GLY A 75 -7.53 -7.06 14.79
CA GLY A 75 -7.96 -5.68 15.10
C GLY A 75 -7.83 -4.73 13.92
N ALA A 76 -6.75 -4.86 13.14
CA ALA A 76 -6.55 -4.10 11.91
C ALA A 76 -7.61 -4.46 10.85
N SER A 77 -7.88 -5.75 10.65
CA SER A 77 -8.89 -6.24 9.70
C SER A 77 -10.30 -5.75 10.10
N GLU A 78 -10.66 -5.83 11.38
CA GLU A 78 -11.92 -5.31 11.88
C GLU A 78 -12.05 -3.79 11.72
N LYS A 79 -10.98 -3.01 11.97
CA LYS A 79 -10.96 -1.56 11.76
C LYS A 79 -11.21 -1.22 10.29
N LEU A 80 -10.50 -1.90 9.38
CA LEU A 80 -10.62 -1.70 7.94
C LEU A 80 -11.98 -2.15 7.41
N ARG A 81 -12.61 -3.18 7.98
CA ARG A 81 -13.95 -3.62 7.56
C ARG A 81 -15.05 -2.67 8.03
N LYS A 82 -14.92 -2.09 9.23
CA LYS A 82 -15.93 -1.17 9.78
C LYS A 82 -15.89 0.19 9.06
N ASN A 83 -14.71 0.79 8.95
CA ASN A 83 -14.55 2.15 8.43
C ASN A 83 -13.36 2.23 7.43
N PRO A 84 -13.46 1.59 6.25
CA PRO A 84 -12.35 1.52 5.29
C PRO A 84 -11.95 2.90 4.76
N GLU A 85 -12.92 3.72 4.36
CA GLU A 85 -12.65 5.03 3.77
C GLU A 85 -12.03 6.00 4.77
N ASP A 86 -12.56 6.06 5.99
CA ASP A 86 -12.04 6.97 7.01
C ASP A 86 -10.64 6.54 7.47
N THR A 87 -10.40 5.23 7.59
CA THR A 87 -9.07 4.71 7.93
C THR A 87 -8.05 5.02 6.83
N LEU A 88 -8.45 4.93 5.56
CA LEU A 88 -7.60 5.30 4.42
C LEU A 88 -7.34 6.81 4.39
N LYS A 89 -8.35 7.64 4.62
CA LYS A 89 -8.21 9.11 4.71
C LYS A 89 -7.28 9.51 5.86
N GLU A 90 -7.46 8.93 7.04
CA GLU A 90 -6.59 9.15 8.21
C GLU A 90 -5.12 8.87 7.84
N TYR A 91 -4.87 7.73 7.18
CA TYR A 91 -3.54 7.34 6.75
C TYR A 91 -2.95 8.28 5.69
N GLU A 92 -3.71 8.65 4.66
CA GLU A 92 -3.21 9.55 3.61
C GLU A 92 -2.93 10.97 4.12
N ILE A 93 -3.70 11.46 5.10
CA ILE A 93 -3.42 12.72 5.80
C ILE A 93 -2.08 12.61 6.53
N VAL A 94 -1.90 11.58 7.37
CA VAL A 94 -0.67 11.39 8.14
C VAL A 94 0.55 11.23 7.20
N LYS A 95 0.41 10.45 6.13
CA LYS A 95 1.44 10.27 5.10
C LYS A 95 1.82 11.58 4.42
N SER A 96 0.85 12.44 4.14
CA SER A 96 1.07 13.75 3.52
C SER A 96 1.79 14.70 4.50
N LEU A 97 1.37 14.73 5.77
CA LEU A 97 2.03 15.53 6.81
C LEU A 97 3.49 15.11 7.00
N ASN A 98 3.77 13.81 7.04
CA ASN A 98 5.14 13.28 7.14
C ASN A 98 6.01 13.67 5.93
N LYS A 99 5.42 13.75 4.72
CA LYS A 99 6.14 14.22 3.52
C LYS A 99 6.47 15.71 3.63
N ILE A 100 5.52 16.53 4.08
CA ILE A 100 5.73 17.98 4.28
C ILE A 100 6.79 18.20 5.34
N GLU A 101 6.73 17.49 6.47
CA GLU A 101 7.73 17.57 7.54
C GLU A 101 9.14 17.27 7.00
N LYS A 102 9.32 16.15 6.28
CA LYS A 102 10.62 15.79 5.69
C LYS A 102 11.11 16.86 4.73
N PHE A 103 10.26 17.35 3.84
CA PHE A 103 10.60 18.43 2.92
C PHE A 103 11.08 19.69 3.64
N LEU A 104 10.34 20.13 4.67
CA LEU A 104 10.72 21.31 5.45
C LEU A 104 12.04 21.12 6.20
N LEU A 105 12.29 19.92 6.73
CA LEU A 105 13.56 19.60 7.38
C LEU A 105 14.73 19.63 6.39
N ASP A 106 14.54 19.16 5.16
CA ASP A 106 15.58 19.18 4.14
C ASP A 106 15.87 20.62 3.67
N VAL A 107 14.83 21.42 3.42
CA VAL A 107 14.98 22.87 3.12
C VAL A 107 15.72 23.60 4.26
N LYS A 108 15.40 23.28 5.52
CA LYS A 108 16.07 23.88 6.68
C LYS A 108 17.57 23.54 6.71
N LYS A 109 17.96 22.32 6.34
CA LYS A 109 19.38 21.91 6.28
C LYS A 109 20.11 22.66 5.17
N GLU A 110 19.48 22.85 4.02
CA GLU A 110 20.07 23.55 2.87
C GLU A 110 20.27 25.05 3.14
N LEU A 111 19.38 25.69 3.90
CA LEU A 111 19.47 27.10 4.29
C LEU A 111 20.36 27.36 5.52
N GLY A 112 20.75 26.30 6.25
CA GLY A 112 21.52 26.38 7.49
C GLY A 112 23.04 26.23 7.31
N ASN A 113 23.53 26.16 6.06
CA ASN A 113 24.95 26.19 5.68
C ASN A 113 25.31 27.52 5.01
#